data_AF-A0ABD5PL18-F1
#
_entry.id   AF-A0ABD5PL18-F1
#
_cell.length_a   1.000
_cell.length_b   1.000
_cell.length_c   1.000
_cell.angle_alpha   90.00
_cell.angle_beta   90.00
_cell.angle_gamma   90.00
#
_symmetry.space_group_name_H-M   'P 1'
#
loop_
_entity.id
_entity.type
_entity.pdbx_description
1 polymer ?
#
loop_
_entity_poly.entity_id
_entity_poly.type
_entity_poly.pdbx_seq_one_letter_code
_entity_poly.pdbx_strand_id
1 'polypeptide(L)'
;MVAPGQLYAAVILVLLLFALGVSIPVLARIFREGLERRRKWKNGEIERYTEDEEYDRGPAAPLEEDAAERTRLTCRHCGAKNDPAFRYCGRCAAPL
;
A
#
# COMPACT_ATOMS: atom_id res chain seq x y z
N MET A 1 18.85 -37.67 29.05
CA MET A 1 20.02 -36.77 29.07
C MET A 1 19.90 -35.87 27.86
N VAL A 2 19.76 -34.56 28.04
CA VAL A 2 19.62 -33.63 26.90
C VAL A 2 21.01 -33.46 26.28
N ALA A 3 21.13 -33.73 24.98
CA ALA A 3 22.42 -33.56 24.31
C ALA A 3 22.75 -32.06 24.25
N PRO A 4 24.03 -31.66 24.44
CA PRO A 4 24.42 -30.25 24.37
C PRO A 4 24.01 -29.59 23.04
N GLY A 5 24.02 -30.35 21.93
CA GLY A 5 23.50 -29.88 20.64
C GLY A 5 22.01 -29.50 20.65
N GLN A 6 21.18 -30.19 21.43
CA GLN A 6 19.75 -29.85 21.58
C GLN A 6 19.56 -28.55 22.37
N LEU A 7 20.41 -28.30 23.37
CA LEU A 7 20.40 -27.04 24.11
C LEU A 7 20.77 -25.86 23.21
N TYR A 8 21.82 -25.99 22.39
CA TYR A 8 22.21 -24.94 21.44
C TYR A 8 21.12 -24.67 20.40
N ALA A 9 20.51 -25.72 19.85
CA ALA A 9 19.40 -25.57 18.91
C ALA A 9 18.21 -24.83 19.54
N ALA A 10 17.85 -25.16 20.79
CA ALA A 10 16.78 -24.49 21.52
C ALA A 10 17.10 -23.00 21.76
N VAL A 11 18.33 -22.68 22.16
CA VAL A 11 18.77 -21.29 22.37
C VAL A 11 18.72 -20.50 21.07
N ILE A 12 19.23 -21.06 19.97
CA ILE A 12 19.22 -20.40 18.66
C ILE A 12 17.78 -20.15 18.20
N LEU A 13 16.89 -21.14 18.36
CA LEU A 13 15.48 -20.99 18.00
C LEU A 13 14.82 -19.85 18.78
N VAL A 14 15.06 -19.79 20.09
CA VAL A 14 14.53 -18.70 20.94
C VAL A 14 15.05 -17.34 20.48
N LEU A 15 16.33 -17.23 20.16
CA LEU A 15 16.93 -15.98 19.64
C LEU A 15 16.34 -15.57 18.29
N LEU A 16 16.12 -16.52 17.38
CA LEU A 16 15.50 -16.26 16.09
C LEU A 16 14.05 -15.80 16.24
N LEU A 17 13.27 -16.47 17.09
CA LEU A 17 11.89 -16.07 17.38
C LEU A 17 11.83 -14.70 18.04
N PHE A 18 12.78 -14.38 18.92
CA PHE A 18 12.90 -13.06 19.52
C PHE A 18 13.20 -11.99 18.48
N ALA A 19 14.18 -12.21 17.60
CA ALA A 19 14.51 -11.29 16.50
C ALA A 19 13.32 -11.09 15.53
N LEU A 20 12.61 -12.18 15.21
CA LEU A 20 11.38 -12.13 14.42
C LEU A 20 10.30 -11.32 15.15
N GLY A 21 10.09 -11.57 16.44
CA GLY A 21 9.12 -10.86 17.27
C GLY A 21 9.38 -9.36 17.35
N VAL A 22 10.64 -8.93 17.37
CA VAL A 22 11.04 -7.52 17.37
C VAL A 22 10.85 -6.86 16.00
N SER A 23 11.04 -7.59 14.91
CA SER A 23 10.90 -7.06 13.54
C SER A 23 9.43 -6.97 13.06
N ILE A 24 8.56 -7.87 13.53
CA ILE A 24 7.12 -7.88 13.23
C ILE A 24 6.42 -6.53 13.51
N PRO A 25 6.54 -5.87 14.69
CA PRO A 25 5.82 -4.64 14.99
C PRO A 25 6.26 -3.46 14.10
N VAL A 26 7.53 -3.40 13.70
CA VAL A 26 8.03 -2.39 12.76
C VAL A 26 7.38 -2.58 11.39
N LEU A 27 7.35 -3.82 10.90
CA LEU A 27 6.71 -4.15 9.63
C LEU A 27 5.19 -3.89 9.70
N ALA A 28 4.55 -4.31 10.80
CA ALA A 28 3.13 -4.13 11.02
C ALA A 28 2.73 -2.64 11.08
N ARG A 29 3.61 -1.75 11.55
CA ARG A 29 3.37 -0.29 11.54
C ARG A 29 3.33 0.26 10.12
N ILE A 30 4.30 -0.10 9.28
CA ILE A 30 4.36 0.29 7.87
C ILE A 30 3.13 -0.23 7.12
N PHE A 31 2.77 -1.50 7.32
CA PHE A 31 1.59 -2.09 6.69
C PHE A 31 0.28 -1.48 7.21
N ARG A 32 0.15 -1.15 8.50
CA ARG A 32 -1.05 -0.50 9.06
C ARG A 32 -1.29 0.87 8.43
N GLU A 33 -0.24 1.66 8.24
CA GLU A 33 -0.36 2.98 7.60
C GLU A 33 -0.81 2.89 6.14
N GLY A 34 -0.49 1.79 5.44
CA GLY A 34 -1.03 1.48 4.12
C GLY A 34 -2.48 0.95 4.19
N LEU A 35 -2.79 0.10 5.16
CA LEU A 35 -4.09 -0.55 5.30
C LEU A 35 -5.17 0.40 5.84
N GLU A 36 -4.83 1.32 6.74
CA GLU A 36 -5.75 2.32 7.29
C GLU A 36 -6.21 3.30 6.22
N ARG A 37 -5.33 3.67 5.28
CA ARG A 37 -5.74 4.38 4.07
C ARG A 37 -6.75 3.52 3.32
N ARG A 38 -6.41 2.27 2.97
CA ARG A 38 -7.34 1.34 2.29
C ARG A 38 -8.70 1.21 3.00
N ARG A 39 -8.73 1.20 4.34
CA ARG A 39 -9.97 1.08 5.13
C ARG A 39 -10.85 2.32 5.04
N LYS A 40 -10.26 3.52 5.08
CA LYS A 40 -10.96 4.79 4.85
C LYS A 40 -11.53 4.87 3.43
N TRP A 41 -10.80 4.39 2.42
CA TRP A 41 -11.32 4.29 1.05
C TRP A 41 -12.51 3.34 0.95
N LYS A 42 -12.46 2.16 1.57
CA LYS A 42 -13.61 1.23 1.56
C LYS A 42 -14.84 1.81 2.25
N ASN A 43 -14.68 2.71 3.22
CA ASN A 43 -15.79 3.38 3.90
C ASN A 43 -16.33 4.56 3.09
N GLY A 44 -15.44 5.36 2.47
CA GLY A 44 -15.81 6.52 1.65
C GLY A 44 -16.32 6.19 0.24
N GLU A 45 -15.94 5.05 -0.34
CA GLU A 45 -16.53 4.54 -1.60
C GLU A 45 -18.00 4.13 -1.39
N ILE A 46 -18.32 3.60 -0.20
CA ILE A 46 -19.70 3.22 0.17
C ILE A 46 -20.57 4.47 0.38
N GLU A 47 -20.01 5.57 0.90
CA GLU A 47 -20.69 6.88 1.03
C GLU A 47 -20.86 7.60 -0.32
N ARG A 48 -19.85 7.58 -1.21
CA ARG A 48 -19.95 8.26 -2.52
C ARG A 48 -21.02 7.63 -3.43
N TYR A 49 -21.16 6.31 -3.42
CA TYR A 49 -22.22 5.64 -4.20
C TYR A 49 -23.64 5.99 -3.75
N THR A 50 -23.81 6.62 -2.58
CA THR A 50 -25.11 7.08 -2.08
C THR A 50 -25.42 8.55 -2.34
N GLU A 51 -24.49 9.36 -2.87
CA GLU A 51 -24.64 10.84 -2.91
C GLU A 51 -24.42 11.53 -4.26
N ASP A 52 -24.10 10.84 -5.35
CA ASP A 52 -23.78 11.53 -6.61
C ASP A 52 -25.03 11.83 -7.47
N GLU A 53 -25.77 12.87 -7.09
CA GLU A 53 -26.60 13.66 -8.02
C GLU A 53 -25.71 14.57 -8.90
N GLU A 54 -25.77 14.35 -10.21
CA GLU A 54 -25.72 15.29 -11.33
C GLU A 54 -24.98 16.65 -11.17
N TYR A 55 -23.84 16.82 -11.86
CA TYR A 55 -23.50 18.12 -12.47
C TYR A 55 -22.53 18.04 -13.67
N ASP A 56 -22.99 18.60 -14.79
CA ASP A 56 -22.30 18.84 -16.06
C ASP A 56 -21.49 20.14 -16.05
N ARG A 57 -20.22 20.10 -16.52
CA ARG A 57 -19.60 21.25 -17.23
C ARG A 57 -18.33 20.85 -18.00
N GLY A 58 -18.38 21.08 -19.32
CA GLY A 58 -17.30 20.86 -20.31
C GLY A 58 -16.05 21.77 -20.24
N PRO A 59 -15.17 21.69 -21.26
CA PRO A 59 -13.71 21.68 -21.08
C PRO A 59 -13.00 23.02 -21.33
N ALA A 60 -11.81 23.21 -20.73
CA ALA A 60 -10.88 24.30 -21.04
C ALA A 60 -9.47 23.75 -21.39
N ALA A 61 -8.82 24.45 -22.33
CA ALA A 61 -7.72 24.03 -23.21
C ALA A 61 -6.28 24.05 -22.59
N PRO A 62 -5.27 23.46 -23.27
CA PRO A 62 -4.10 22.82 -22.65
C PRO A 62 -2.75 23.47 -23.02
N LEU A 63 -1.90 23.89 -22.07
CA LEU A 63 -0.49 24.20 -22.34
C LEU A 63 0.42 23.96 -21.12
N GLU A 64 1.35 23.00 -21.27
CA GLU A 64 2.61 22.75 -20.55
C GLU A 64 2.63 21.85 -19.29
N GLU A 65 1.52 21.61 -18.60
CA GLU A 65 1.43 20.55 -17.56
C GLU A 65 1.21 19.13 -18.14
N ASP A 66 0.79 19.06 -19.41
CA ASP A 66 0.30 17.85 -20.06
C ASP A 66 1.35 16.76 -20.29
N ALA A 67 2.62 17.10 -20.43
CA ALA A 67 3.65 16.10 -20.73
C ALA A 67 3.88 15.16 -19.53
N ALA A 68 3.93 15.72 -18.32
CA ALA A 68 4.07 14.94 -17.08
C ALA A 68 2.76 14.21 -16.72
N GLU A 69 1.61 14.76 -17.10
CA GLU A 69 0.30 14.15 -16.86
C GLU A 69 0.04 12.95 -17.78
N ARG A 70 0.45 13.03 -19.06
CA ARG A 70 0.24 11.97 -20.07
C ARG A 70 1.09 10.73 -19.86
N THR A 71 2.20 10.84 -19.13
CA THR A 71 3.06 9.69 -18.79
C THR A 71 2.66 9.00 -17.48
N ARG A 72 1.72 9.56 -16.71
CA ARG A 72 1.29 8.93 -15.45
C ARG A 72 0.44 7.70 -15.70
N LEU A 73 0.85 6.57 -15.14
CA LEU A 73 0.07 5.34 -15.14
C LEU A 73 -1.03 5.41 -14.09
N THR A 74 -2.27 5.28 -14.52
CA THR A 74 -3.42 5.18 -13.61
C THR A 74 -3.56 3.75 -13.12
N CYS A 75 -3.45 3.55 -11.81
CA CYS A 75 -3.61 2.26 -11.19
C CYS A 75 -5.04 1.74 -11.37
N ARG A 76 -5.19 0.56 -11.99
CA ARG A 76 -6.51 -0.08 -12.21
C ARG A 76 -7.22 -0.50 -10.92
N HIS A 77 -6.49 -0.63 -9.82
CA HIS A 77 -7.05 -1.04 -8.53
C HIS A 77 -7.55 0.10 -7.66
N CYS A 78 -7.02 1.32 -7.81
CA CYS A 78 -7.36 2.45 -6.92
C CYS A 78 -7.44 3.81 -7.61
N GLY A 79 -7.29 3.87 -8.93
CA GLY A 79 -7.37 5.10 -9.72
C GLY A 79 -6.24 6.10 -9.48
N ALA A 80 -5.22 5.76 -8.69
CA ALA A 80 -4.10 6.66 -8.42
C ALA A 80 -3.24 6.87 -9.67
N LYS A 81 -2.86 8.12 -9.94
CA LYS A 81 -1.85 8.45 -10.93
C LYS A 81 -0.47 8.15 -10.35
N ASN A 82 0.31 7.33 -11.05
CA ASN A 82 1.64 6.90 -10.65
C ASN A 82 2.65 7.29 -11.73
N ASP A 83 3.88 7.51 -11.31
CA ASP A 83 4.97 7.71 -12.25
C ASP A 83 5.29 6.39 -12.98
N PRO A 84 5.51 6.40 -14.31
CA PRO A 84 5.71 5.19 -15.11
C PRO A 84 7.00 4.43 -14.77
N ALA A 85 7.93 5.03 -14.02
CA ALA A 85 9.12 4.36 -13.51
C ALA A 85 8.80 3.30 -12.43
N PHE A 86 7.63 3.38 -11.79
CA PHE A 86 7.22 2.43 -10.77
C PHE A 86 6.49 1.22 -11.36
N ARG A 87 6.81 0.02 -10.86
CA ARG A 87 6.08 -1.22 -11.20
C ARG A 87 4.84 -1.46 -10.34
N TYR A 88 4.79 -0.81 -9.19
CA TYR A 88 3.71 -0.95 -8.20
C TYR A 88 3.15 0.42 -7.88
N CYS A 89 1.86 0.46 -7.59
CA CYS A 89 1.18 1.69 -7.24
C CYS A 89 1.72 2.22 -5.91
N GLY A 90 2.28 3.43 -5.90
CA GLY A 90 2.76 4.08 -4.67
C GLY A 90 1.65 4.33 -3.64
N ARG A 91 0.38 4.19 -4.05
CA ARG A 91 -0.79 4.38 -3.18
C ARG A 91 -1.34 3.08 -2.59
N CYS A 92 -1.44 2.01 -3.37
CA CYS A 92 -2.07 0.74 -2.91
C CYS A 92 -1.17 -0.49 -3.04
N ALA A 93 0.06 -0.32 -3.54
CA ALA A 93 1.05 -1.37 -3.79
C ALA A 93 0.59 -2.49 -4.75
N ALA A 94 -0.58 -2.36 -5.37
CA ALA A 94 -1.00 -3.24 -6.45
C ALA A 94 -0.10 -3.04 -7.67
N PRO A 95 0.11 -4.08 -8.51
CA PRO A 95 0.79 -3.91 -9.78
C PRO A 95 0.08 -2.85 -10.64
N LEU A 96 0.89 -2.00 -11.31
CA LEU A 96 0.41 -0.92 -12.17
C LEU A 96 -0.03 -1.42 -13.55
#